data_AF-A0A1G0XSH5-F1
#
_entry.id   AF-A0A1G0XSH5-F1
#
_cell.length_a   1.000
_cell.length_b   1.000
_cell.length_c   1.000
_cell.angle_alpha   90.00
_cell.angle_beta   90.00
_cell.angle_gamma   90.00
#
_symmetry.space_group_name_H-M   'P 1'
#
loop_
_entity.id
_entity.type
_entity.pdbx_description
1 polymer ?
#
loop_
_entity_poly.entity_id
_entity_poly.type
_entity_poly.pdbx_seq_one_letter_code
_entity_poly.pdbx_strand_id
1 'polypeptide(L)'
;MKIKMTVFFLLALPLFYIPSESMGADPELKQAGESQQQAISGIVAAMKDVQKAIMDMKGQGTPPPKEEKNPFDDKQKYKKPPMPPEENPENQLAALSKKETELLKQLDEAEKESGEGEDQQQSDSGGQQQKDGKENKPQQGSGQQKESGKKQESGQGQGSGEQKDSGKKQESAQGSGQQKESGSQSQKDEKEKKSQQGSGQPKESGKKQESAQGTAQQKDPGKQQAGQQESGNEKSEGESEGGKQSSGKESDQSSSKKGGGKPSMKDLVQRQGEISQGIQKLAKNEDLAPEVKQDLDQALQSSAQAESALDSNNEREAKAKASKTKANLQEAAKKLREKSEEAAEQSLADSQKDLNETSAQLEAGKNEKAAQKLKEAMSQIEKEAAQQHKAGSQKTAENLADLAEKMNKDAPKGEEMKAGDQKSREKAEAGIEKLREEVATAREKGKDERAKLTEAVEKLEKLGKEFEFVKKNPDAARAEEKKAMMSDAELAMQDAAKAISESSRESSEGSEPGTAKGKNPGGNVQAGGETSPKKAAQKLMTQVGSVYKEHVEESPDAKDIDTVLSGMRSMLELARGVLNGLQKEFLVHSFDPEEVPEAYREDVSEYFKRLSEGSKKERPK
;
A
#
# COMPACT_ATOMS: atom_id res chain seq x y z
N MET A 1 55.27 -12.34 34.07
CA MET A 1 54.64 -11.00 34.00
C MET A 1 53.16 -11.16 34.34
N LYS A 2 52.69 -10.50 35.41
CA LYS A 2 51.30 -10.56 35.87
C LYS A 2 50.60 -9.26 35.46
N ILE A 3 49.64 -9.32 34.55
CA ILE A 3 48.84 -8.17 34.14
C ILE A 3 47.62 -8.10 35.05
N LYS A 4 47.53 -7.05 35.87
CA LYS A 4 46.35 -6.73 36.69
C LYS A 4 45.35 -5.99 35.79
N MET A 5 44.22 -6.62 35.48
CA MET A 5 43.06 -5.91 34.92
C MET A 5 42.37 -5.13 36.04
N THR A 6 42.42 -3.81 35.93
CA THR A 6 41.64 -2.88 36.76
C THR A 6 40.41 -2.49 35.96
N VAL A 7 39.24 -3.02 36.33
CA VAL A 7 37.96 -2.64 35.73
C VAL A 7 37.44 -1.44 36.52
N PHE A 8 37.47 -0.26 35.90
CA PHE A 8 36.81 0.95 36.39
C PHE A 8 35.35 0.91 35.95
N PHE A 9 34.43 0.70 36.89
CA PHE A 9 32.99 0.91 36.70
C PHE A 9 32.65 2.26 37.32
N LEU A 10 32.47 3.28 36.48
CA LEU A 10 32.07 4.64 36.89
C LEU A 10 30.81 5.01 36.09
N LEU A 11 29.67 4.54 36.59
CA LEU A 11 28.33 4.97 36.15
C LEU A 11 27.75 5.82 37.28
N ALA A 12 28.19 7.07 37.35
CA ALA A 12 27.57 8.10 38.18
C ALA A 12 26.62 8.91 37.29
N LEU A 13 25.36 8.50 37.23
CA LEU A 13 24.28 9.32 36.69
C LEU A 13 23.91 10.38 37.75
N PRO A 14 24.07 11.69 37.48
CA PRO A 14 23.56 12.71 38.37
C PRO A 14 22.03 12.72 38.25
N LEU A 15 21.35 12.20 39.26
CA LEU A 15 19.93 12.48 39.50
C LEU A 15 19.78 14.00 39.64
N PHE A 16 19.06 14.60 38.70
CA PHE A 16 18.64 15.99 38.77
C PHE A 16 17.84 16.21 40.07
N TYR A 17 18.50 16.83 41.04
CA TYR A 17 17.87 17.37 42.23
C TYR A 17 17.16 18.67 41.82
N ILE A 18 15.89 18.59 41.45
CA ILE A 18 15.06 19.77 41.20
C ILE A 18 14.56 20.26 42.57
N PRO A 19 14.96 21.46 43.03
CA PRO A 19 14.46 22.02 44.28
C PRO A 19 12.97 22.34 44.15
N SER A 20 12.15 21.70 44.98
CA SER A 20 10.68 21.71 44.95
C SER A 20 10.04 22.94 45.63
N GLU A 21 10.75 24.06 45.76
CA GLU A 21 10.27 25.21 46.54
C GLU A 21 9.46 26.27 45.77
N SER A 22 9.06 26.03 44.51
CA SER A 22 8.44 27.09 43.68
C SER A 22 7.21 26.68 42.85
N MET A 23 6.53 25.58 43.15
CA MET A 23 5.26 25.26 42.49
C MET A 23 4.12 25.21 43.51
N GLY A 24 3.11 26.06 43.25
CA GLY A 24 1.90 26.18 44.05
C GLY A 24 1.27 24.82 44.32
N ALA A 25 0.71 24.69 45.52
CA ALA A 25 0.18 23.46 46.07
C ALA A 25 -1.04 22.94 45.29
N ASP A 26 -0.80 22.26 44.17
CA ASP A 26 -1.78 21.36 43.58
C ASP A 26 -1.69 20.01 44.31
N PRO A 27 -2.73 19.61 45.09
CA PRO A 27 -2.72 18.34 45.80
C PRO A 27 -2.61 17.13 44.86
N GLU A 28 -3.03 17.24 43.59
CA GLU A 28 -2.91 16.14 42.61
C GLU A 28 -1.45 15.91 42.19
N LEU A 29 -0.64 16.97 42.06
CA LEU A 29 0.78 16.85 41.75
C LEU A 29 1.57 16.20 42.90
N LYS A 30 1.18 16.45 44.15
CA LYS A 30 1.76 15.75 45.31
C LYS A 30 1.43 14.25 45.28
N GLN A 31 0.19 13.88 45.00
CA GLN A 31 -0.23 12.49 44.94
C GLN A 31 0.44 11.74 43.76
N ALA A 32 0.61 12.41 42.62
CA ALA A 32 1.37 11.88 41.49
C ALA A 32 2.86 11.68 41.84
N GLY A 33 3.46 12.63 42.56
CA GLY A 33 4.84 12.52 43.05
C GLY A 33 5.05 11.37 44.04
N GLU A 34 4.12 11.18 44.99
CA GLU A 34 4.15 10.07 45.94
C GLU A 34 4.00 8.71 45.24
N SER A 35 3.09 8.63 44.26
CA SER A 35 2.88 7.41 43.46
C SER A 35 4.12 7.06 42.62
N GLN A 36 4.79 8.06 42.04
CA GLN A 36 6.05 7.87 41.31
C GLN A 36 7.18 7.43 42.24
N GLN A 37 7.33 8.04 43.41
CA GLN A 37 8.34 7.62 44.39
C GLN A 37 8.08 6.20 44.89
N GLN A 38 6.83 5.82 45.10
CA GLN A 38 6.45 4.47 45.51
C GLN A 38 6.76 3.46 44.40
N ALA A 39 6.44 3.76 43.14
CA ALA A 39 6.79 2.92 41.99
C ALA A 39 8.31 2.74 41.85
N ILE A 40 9.09 3.83 41.95
CA ILE A 40 10.56 3.79 41.91
C ILE A 40 11.11 2.95 43.06
N SER A 41 10.56 3.10 44.28
CA SER A 41 10.97 2.31 45.44
C SER A 41 10.69 0.81 45.25
N GLY A 42 9.57 0.45 44.61
CA GLY A 42 9.22 -0.93 44.26
C GLY A 42 10.19 -1.54 43.25
N ILE A 43 10.59 -0.77 42.22
CA ILE A 43 11.59 -1.21 41.24
C ILE A 43 12.95 -1.41 41.91
N VAL A 44 13.39 -0.48 42.76
CA VAL A 44 14.69 -0.61 43.47
C VAL A 44 14.69 -1.80 44.44
N ALA A 45 13.57 -2.06 45.12
CA ALA A 45 13.42 -3.23 45.98
C ALA A 45 13.50 -4.53 45.18
N ALA A 46 12.77 -4.62 44.05
CA ALA A 46 12.84 -5.78 43.15
C ALA A 46 14.25 -6.00 42.59
N MET A 47 14.97 -4.94 42.21
CA MET A 47 16.37 -5.05 41.76
C MET A 47 17.31 -5.53 42.87
N LYS A 48 17.09 -5.11 44.12
CA LYS A 48 17.85 -5.62 45.27
C LYS A 48 17.57 -7.10 45.53
N ASP A 49 16.32 -7.54 45.40
CA ASP A 49 15.95 -8.94 45.58
C ASP A 49 16.54 -9.83 44.47
N VAL A 50 16.55 -9.35 43.22
CA VAL A 50 17.24 -10.02 42.10
C VAL A 50 18.74 -10.08 42.34
N GLN A 51 19.37 -8.99 42.79
CA GLN A 51 20.79 -8.97 43.10
C GLN A 51 21.15 -9.92 44.25
N LYS A 52 20.30 -9.99 45.28
CA LYS A 52 20.45 -10.93 46.39
C LYS A 52 20.31 -12.38 45.93
N ALA A 53 19.32 -12.69 45.10
CA ALA A 53 19.15 -14.02 44.50
C ALA A 53 20.37 -14.43 43.66
N ILE A 54 20.93 -13.50 42.87
CA ILE A 54 22.15 -13.74 42.08
C ILE A 54 23.38 -13.99 42.99
N MET A 55 23.48 -13.29 44.12
CA MET A 55 24.57 -13.50 45.07
C MET A 55 24.42 -14.82 45.84
N ASP A 56 23.21 -15.18 46.25
CA ASP A 56 22.92 -16.43 46.96
C ASP A 56 23.11 -17.65 46.05
N MET A 57 22.86 -17.53 44.73
CA MET A 57 23.13 -18.57 43.74
C MET A 57 24.64 -18.82 43.48
N LYS A 58 25.53 -17.90 43.87
CA LYS A 58 26.97 -18.04 43.64
C LYS A 58 27.70 -18.93 44.66
N GLY A 59 26.99 -19.41 45.69
CA GLY A 59 27.57 -20.14 46.83
C GLY A 59 27.27 -21.64 46.91
N GLN A 60 26.35 -22.18 46.12
CA GLN A 60 26.00 -23.60 46.15
C GLN A 60 26.07 -24.20 44.74
N GLY A 61 26.86 -25.27 44.59
CA GLY A 61 27.03 -26.04 43.35
C GLY A 61 25.79 -26.84 42.96
N THR A 62 24.63 -26.20 42.96
CA THR A 62 23.40 -26.73 42.38
C THR A 62 23.50 -26.72 40.86
N PRO A 63 22.98 -27.76 40.18
CA PRO A 63 22.96 -27.84 38.72
C PRO A 63 22.28 -26.58 38.14
N PRO A 64 22.68 -26.15 36.93
CA PRO A 64 22.15 -24.93 36.32
C PRO A 64 20.62 -24.97 36.38
N PRO A 65 19.97 -23.90 36.87
CA PRO A 65 18.52 -23.84 36.91
C PRO A 65 18.02 -24.13 35.51
N LYS A 66 17.08 -25.09 35.39
CA LYS A 66 16.28 -25.26 34.18
C LYS A 66 15.82 -23.86 33.81
N GLU A 67 16.18 -23.40 32.61
CA GLU A 67 15.78 -22.09 32.07
C GLU A 67 14.35 -21.81 32.49
N GLU A 68 14.18 -20.96 33.52
CA GLU A 68 12.88 -20.42 33.85
C GLU A 68 12.52 -19.62 32.61
N LYS A 69 11.62 -20.20 31.80
CA LYS A 69 11.05 -19.55 30.63
C LYS A 69 10.73 -18.12 31.04
N ASN A 70 11.39 -17.18 30.36
CA ASN A 70 11.13 -15.76 30.56
C ASN A 70 9.60 -15.58 30.55
N PRO A 71 8.98 -14.99 31.58
CA PRO A 71 7.53 -14.77 31.59
C PRO A 71 7.09 -13.86 30.43
N PHE A 72 8.04 -13.22 29.73
CA PHE A 72 7.85 -12.45 28.50
C PHE A 72 8.29 -13.19 27.21
N ASP A 73 8.84 -14.42 27.30
CA ASP A 73 8.91 -15.35 26.16
C ASP A 73 7.57 -16.04 25.90
N ASP A 74 6.58 -15.76 26.75
CA ASP A 74 5.22 -16.18 26.53
C ASP A 74 4.76 -15.51 25.23
N LYS A 75 4.45 -16.33 24.23
CA LYS A 75 3.90 -15.92 22.92
C LYS A 75 2.48 -15.36 23.06
N GLN A 76 2.22 -14.64 24.15
CA GLN A 76 1.00 -13.90 24.38
C GLN A 76 0.91 -12.92 23.21
N LYS A 77 -0.01 -13.25 22.31
CA LYS A 77 -0.34 -12.43 21.16
C LYS A 77 -0.79 -11.09 21.71
N TYR A 78 0.09 -10.10 21.72
CA TYR A 78 -0.30 -8.74 22.05
C TYR A 78 -1.15 -8.24 20.88
N LYS A 79 -2.44 -8.59 20.93
CA LYS A 79 -3.44 -7.98 20.08
C LYS A 79 -3.74 -6.64 20.71
N LYS A 80 -3.25 -5.57 20.09
CA LYS A 80 -3.64 -4.23 20.49
C LYS A 80 -5.18 -4.19 20.50
N PRO A 81 -5.84 -3.82 21.61
CA PRO A 81 -7.28 -3.84 21.68
C PRO A 81 -7.86 -2.98 20.54
N PRO A 82 -9.02 -3.37 19.98
CA PRO A 82 -9.68 -2.54 18.98
C PRO A 82 -9.90 -1.15 19.57
N MET A 83 -9.60 -0.13 18.78
CA MET A 83 -9.82 1.25 19.22
C MET A 83 -11.31 1.43 19.51
N PRO A 84 -11.69 2.06 20.64
CA PRO A 84 -13.08 2.39 20.90
C PRO A 84 -13.68 3.13 19.69
N PRO A 85 -14.92 2.81 19.26
CA PRO A 85 -15.52 3.46 18.10
C PRO A 85 -15.54 4.99 18.19
N GLU A 86 -15.60 5.52 19.41
CA GLU A 86 -15.60 6.95 19.72
C GLU A 86 -14.23 7.62 19.53
N GLU A 87 -13.14 6.87 19.58
CA GLU A 87 -11.78 7.41 19.41
C GLU A 87 -11.29 7.30 17.96
N ASN A 88 -11.90 6.42 17.15
CA ASN A 88 -11.49 6.13 15.79
C ASN A 88 -11.98 7.21 14.79
N PRO A 89 -11.08 7.98 14.14
CA PRO A 89 -11.44 9.00 13.15
C PRO A 89 -12.35 8.53 12.01
N GLU A 90 -12.13 7.33 11.48
CA GLU A 90 -12.94 6.78 10.39
C GLU A 90 -14.38 6.51 10.85
N ASN A 91 -14.54 5.92 12.05
CA ASN A 91 -15.85 5.68 12.65
C ASN A 91 -16.54 6.99 13.04
N GLN A 92 -15.80 7.99 13.55
CA GLN A 92 -16.33 9.32 13.83
C GLN A 92 -16.84 10.00 12.55
N LEU A 93 -16.07 9.97 11.45
CA LEU A 93 -16.50 10.50 10.14
C LEU A 93 -17.76 9.80 9.63
N ALA A 94 -17.80 8.46 9.70
CA ALA A 94 -18.96 7.69 9.30
C ALA A 94 -20.19 8.02 10.15
N ALA A 95 -20.04 8.18 11.47
CA ALA A 95 -21.10 8.57 12.38
C ALA A 95 -21.62 9.99 12.09
N LEU A 96 -20.73 10.96 11.85
CA LEU A 96 -21.10 12.33 11.49
C LEU A 96 -21.82 12.37 10.13
N SER A 97 -21.31 11.68 9.12
CA SER A 97 -21.97 11.56 7.81
C SER A 97 -23.36 10.90 7.91
N LYS A 98 -23.53 9.92 8.81
CA LYS A 98 -24.83 9.29 9.08
C LYS A 98 -25.79 10.27 9.76
N LYS A 99 -25.33 11.03 10.77
CA LYS A 99 -26.12 12.09 11.42
C LYS A 99 -26.58 13.14 10.42
N GLU A 100 -25.69 13.59 9.53
CA GLU A 100 -26.03 14.57 8.49
C GLU A 100 -27.04 14.01 7.48
N THR A 101 -26.93 12.72 7.13
CA THR A 101 -27.91 12.04 6.26
C THR A 101 -29.29 11.96 6.90
N GLU A 102 -29.36 11.66 8.19
CA GLU A 102 -30.63 11.64 8.93
C GLU A 102 -31.24 13.04 9.03
N LEU A 103 -30.43 14.08 9.27
CA LEU A 103 -30.88 15.47 9.29
C LEU A 103 -31.46 15.90 7.93
N LEU A 104 -30.78 15.56 6.82
CA LEU A 104 -31.28 15.82 5.47
C LEU A 104 -32.62 15.12 5.20
N LYS A 105 -32.76 13.86 5.63
CA LYS A 105 -34.03 13.13 5.52
C LYS A 105 -35.16 13.81 6.29
N GLN A 106 -34.86 14.32 7.49
CA GLN A 106 -35.83 15.06 8.30
C GLN A 106 -36.24 16.40 7.67
N LEU A 107 -35.31 17.10 7.00
CA LEU A 107 -35.62 18.28 6.21
C LEU A 107 -36.50 17.95 5.00
N ASP A 108 -36.26 16.84 4.31
CA ASP A 108 -37.09 16.38 3.19
C ASP A 108 -38.52 16.04 3.62
N GLU A 109 -38.67 15.39 4.77
CA GLU A 109 -39.97 15.10 5.39
C GLU A 109 -40.67 16.40 5.82
N ALA A 110 -39.90 17.40 6.28
CA ALA A 110 -40.45 18.69 6.66
C ALA A 110 -41.03 19.49 5.49
N GLU A 111 -40.31 19.52 4.36
CA GLU A 111 -40.69 20.22 3.13
C GLU A 111 -41.99 19.64 2.52
N LYS A 112 -42.12 18.30 2.45
CA LYS A 112 -43.29 17.63 1.84
C LYS A 112 -44.61 17.97 2.53
N GLU A 113 -44.62 18.01 3.87
CA GLU A 113 -45.84 18.30 4.63
C GLU A 113 -46.26 19.78 4.55
N SER A 114 -45.31 20.70 4.32
CA SER A 114 -45.64 22.11 4.10
C SER A 114 -46.29 22.36 2.72
N GLY A 115 -45.97 21.52 1.72
CA GLY A 115 -46.50 21.65 0.36
C GLY A 115 -47.91 21.09 0.15
N GLU A 116 -48.35 20.10 0.95
CA GLU A 116 -49.68 19.48 0.79
C GLU A 116 -50.85 20.33 1.33
N GLY A 117 -50.58 21.49 1.94
CA GLY A 117 -51.58 22.35 2.57
C GLY A 117 -52.16 23.49 1.70
N GLU A 118 -51.54 23.87 0.58
CA GLU A 118 -51.94 25.07 -0.18
C GLU A 118 -52.78 24.80 -1.45
N ASP A 119 -52.81 23.57 -1.98
CA ASP A 119 -53.50 23.27 -3.25
C ASP A 119 -54.98 22.83 -3.12
N GLN A 120 -55.54 22.71 -1.91
CA GLN A 120 -56.95 22.28 -1.71
C GLN A 120 -57.95 23.41 -1.43
N GLN A 121 -57.56 24.70 -1.51
CA GLN A 121 -58.47 25.82 -1.21
C GLN A 121 -58.78 26.78 -2.37
N GLN A 122 -58.57 26.36 -3.63
CA GLN A 122 -58.87 27.20 -4.81
C GLN A 122 -59.82 26.57 -5.85
N SER A 123 -60.61 25.57 -5.48
CA SER A 123 -61.64 24.97 -6.35
C SER A 123 -63.07 25.29 -5.90
N ASP A 124 -63.42 26.56 -5.68
CA ASP A 124 -64.84 26.99 -5.74
C ASP A 124 -64.99 28.51 -5.92
N SER A 125 -64.68 29.04 -7.12
CA SER A 125 -65.40 30.22 -7.62
C SER A 125 -65.34 30.25 -9.15
N GLY A 126 -66.52 30.10 -9.76
CA GLY A 126 -66.70 30.07 -11.20
C GLY A 126 -66.56 31.45 -11.86
N GLY A 127 -66.25 31.41 -13.15
CA GLY A 127 -66.30 32.57 -14.05
C GLY A 127 -66.24 32.11 -15.50
N GLN A 128 -67.41 31.87 -16.09
CA GLN A 128 -67.58 31.72 -17.54
C GLN A 128 -67.11 32.98 -18.26
N GLN A 129 -66.25 32.88 -19.29
CA GLN A 129 -66.35 33.74 -20.48
C GLN A 129 -65.55 33.22 -21.70
N GLN A 130 -66.35 32.83 -22.70
CA GLN A 130 -66.23 32.88 -24.16
C GLN A 130 -64.88 33.14 -24.86
N LYS A 131 -64.59 32.22 -25.81
CA LYS A 131 -64.24 32.40 -27.23
C LYS A 131 -63.51 33.68 -27.66
N ASP A 132 -62.31 33.54 -28.21
CA ASP A 132 -62.08 33.69 -29.67
C ASP A 132 -60.67 33.24 -30.07
N GLY A 133 -60.57 32.75 -31.31
CA GLY A 133 -59.48 31.90 -31.78
C GLY A 133 -58.20 32.59 -32.25
N LYS A 134 -57.18 31.74 -32.48
CA LYS A 134 -56.30 31.80 -33.66
C LYS A 134 -55.43 30.54 -33.70
N GLU A 135 -55.65 29.76 -34.75
CA GLU A 135 -54.75 28.71 -35.21
C GLU A 135 -53.36 29.29 -35.50
N ASN A 136 -52.31 28.61 -35.05
CA ASN A 136 -51.00 28.72 -35.68
C ASN A 136 -50.35 27.32 -35.75
N LYS A 137 -50.20 26.87 -36.98
CA LYS A 137 -49.56 25.63 -37.44
C LYS A 137 -48.03 25.78 -37.31
N PRO A 138 -47.27 24.79 -36.82
CA PRO A 138 -45.84 24.72 -37.12
C PRO A 138 -45.61 23.96 -38.43
N GLN A 139 -44.89 24.63 -39.32
CA GLN A 139 -44.50 24.19 -40.65
C GLN A 139 -43.25 23.31 -40.57
N GLN A 140 -43.33 22.11 -41.12
CA GLN A 140 -42.19 21.23 -41.39
C GLN A 140 -41.21 21.91 -42.35
N GLY A 141 -39.93 21.93 -41.97
CA GLY A 141 -38.82 22.37 -42.81
C GLY A 141 -37.66 21.40 -42.69
N SER A 142 -37.57 20.50 -43.67
CA SER A 142 -36.41 19.66 -43.96
C SER A 142 -35.25 20.48 -44.52
N GLY A 143 -34.05 20.32 -43.98
CA GLY A 143 -32.83 20.91 -44.51
C GLY A 143 -31.61 20.05 -44.20
N GLN A 144 -31.27 19.16 -45.14
CA GLN A 144 -29.96 18.53 -45.24
C GLN A 144 -28.90 19.61 -45.55
N GLN A 145 -27.81 19.66 -44.79
CA GLN A 145 -26.55 20.17 -45.32
C GLN A 145 -25.38 19.38 -44.75
N LYS A 146 -24.70 18.69 -45.67
CA LYS A 146 -23.35 18.15 -45.53
C LYS A 146 -22.39 19.32 -45.41
N GLU A 147 -21.46 19.27 -44.46
CA GLU A 147 -20.20 19.97 -44.61
C GLU A 147 -19.02 19.08 -44.20
N SER A 148 -18.17 18.87 -45.19
CA SER A 148 -16.87 18.24 -45.16
C SER A 148 -15.82 19.26 -44.74
N GLY A 149 -15.13 19.03 -43.62
CA GLY A 149 -13.92 19.76 -43.23
C GLY A 149 -12.69 18.88 -43.37
N LYS A 150 -11.90 19.12 -44.42
CA LYS A 150 -10.60 18.51 -44.72
C LYS A 150 -9.53 19.61 -44.62
N LYS A 151 -8.30 19.24 -44.25
CA LYS A 151 -7.02 20.03 -44.26
C LYS A 151 -6.81 21.01 -43.08
N GLN A 152 -5.60 21.29 -42.58
CA GLN A 152 -4.24 21.02 -43.06
C GLN A 152 -3.22 21.17 -41.91
N GLU A 153 -2.12 20.42 -42.00
CA GLU A 153 -0.83 20.62 -41.33
C GLU A 153 -0.13 21.94 -41.73
N SER A 154 1.01 22.18 -41.06
CA SER A 154 2.05 23.22 -41.20
C SER A 154 1.84 24.43 -40.27
N GLY A 155 2.82 24.94 -39.55
CA GLY A 155 4.27 24.73 -39.55
C GLY A 155 4.95 26.09 -39.33
N GLN A 156 5.89 26.13 -38.38
CA GLN A 156 7.01 27.09 -38.22
C GLN A 156 6.75 28.61 -38.16
N GLY A 157 7.31 29.23 -37.09
CA GLY A 157 8.38 30.22 -37.31
C GLY A 157 8.19 31.65 -36.79
N GLN A 158 9.07 31.99 -35.82
CA GLN A 158 9.74 33.28 -35.59
C GLN A 158 8.95 34.48 -35.03
N GLY A 159 9.51 35.09 -33.97
CA GLY A 159 9.64 36.56 -33.93
C GLY A 159 9.48 37.26 -32.57
N SER A 160 10.62 37.53 -31.94
CA SER A 160 11.00 38.79 -31.24
C SER A 160 10.13 39.39 -30.12
N GLY A 161 10.79 39.69 -28.98
CA GLY A 161 10.25 40.58 -27.96
C GLY A 161 11.23 40.82 -26.79
N GLU A 162 12.40 41.38 -27.09
CA GLU A 162 13.37 41.88 -26.11
C GLU A 162 12.88 43.24 -25.58
N GLN A 163 12.63 43.39 -24.27
CA GLN A 163 12.50 44.69 -23.62
C GLN A 163 13.28 44.72 -22.30
N LYS A 164 14.38 45.47 -22.35
CA LYS A 164 15.08 46.06 -21.20
C LYS A 164 14.22 47.20 -20.66
N ASP A 165 14.08 47.29 -19.34
CA ASP A 165 14.16 48.61 -18.71
C ASP A 165 14.76 48.53 -17.31
N SER A 166 15.51 49.59 -17.04
CA SER A 166 16.47 49.85 -16.00
C SER A 166 15.85 50.69 -14.87
N GLY A 167 16.12 50.30 -13.62
CA GLY A 167 15.69 51.05 -12.43
C GLY A 167 16.78 51.04 -11.36
N LYS A 168 17.57 52.12 -11.34
CA LYS A 168 18.78 52.38 -10.58
C LYS A 168 18.46 53.15 -9.28
N LYS A 169 19.06 52.79 -8.13
CA LYS A 169 19.66 53.68 -7.07
C LYS A 169 19.79 52.95 -5.71
N GLN A 170 21.02 52.75 -5.22
CA GLN A 170 21.83 53.57 -4.28
C GLN A 170 21.58 53.19 -2.81
N GLU A 171 22.55 52.52 -2.17
CA GLU A 171 23.50 53.03 -1.15
C GLU A 171 23.08 52.43 0.22
N SER A 172 23.93 51.99 1.15
CA SER A 172 25.36 52.17 1.41
C SER A 172 25.85 51.20 2.51
N ALA A 173 27.18 51.00 2.56
CA ALA A 173 28.03 50.74 3.75
C ALA A 173 27.83 49.43 4.56
N GLN A 174 28.83 48.77 5.17
CA GLN A 174 30.25 49.05 5.44
C GLN A 174 30.92 47.78 6.01
N GLY A 175 32.24 47.63 5.77
CA GLY A 175 33.18 46.85 6.61
C GLY A 175 33.56 45.44 6.08
N SER A 176 34.80 44.94 5.95
CA SER A 176 36.22 45.37 6.02
C SER A 176 37.00 44.21 6.68
N GLY A 177 38.13 43.80 6.09
CA GLY A 177 39.13 42.88 6.69
C GLY A 177 39.47 41.71 5.74
N GLN A 178 40.41 41.80 4.80
CA GLN A 178 41.89 41.81 4.89
C GLN A 178 42.55 40.61 5.60
N GLN A 179 43.31 39.83 4.81
CA GLN A 179 44.65 39.21 5.00
C GLN A 179 44.67 37.85 4.23
N LYS A 180 45.33 37.65 3.09
CA LYS A 180 46.79 37.61 2.73
C LYS A 180 47.66 36.75 3.64
N GLU A 181 48.14 35.63 3.08
CA GLU A 181 49.54 35.10 3.03
C GLU A 181 49.47 33.72 2.32
N SER A 182 49.99 33.52 1.10
CA SER A 182 51.38 33.26 0.68
C SER A 182 52.07 32.07 1.34
N GLY A 183 52.41 31.04 0.56
CA GLY A 183 53.29 29.95 0.98
C GLY A 183 53.62 28.99 -0.18
N SER A 184 54.86 29.11 -0.69
CA SER A 184 55.43 28.45 -1.87
C SER A 184 56.04 27.06 -1.61
N GLN A 185 56.29 26.35 -2.71
CA GLN A 185 57.43 25.44 -3.00
C GLN A 185 57.58 24.10 -2.24
N SER A 186 57.58 22.98 -3.00
CA SER A 186 58.85 22.35 -3.44
C SER A 186 58.64 21.15 -4.37
N GLN A 187 59.50 21.10 -5.39
CA GLN A 187 59.76 19.99 -6.30
C GLN A 187 60.47 18.84 -5.59
N LYS A 188 60.30 17.60 -6.08
CA LYS A 188 61.43 16.67 -6.27
C LYS A 188 61.08 15.55 -7.24
N ASP A 189 61.88 15.48 -8.30
CA ASP A 189 62.06 14.35 -9.20
C ASP A 189 62.56 13.10 -8.47
N GLU A 190 62.18 11.90 -8.92
CA GLU A 190 63.14 10.80 -9.06
C GLU A 190 62.74 9.77 -10.13
N LYS A 191 63.78 9.17 -10.70
CA LYS A 191 63.91 8.47 -11.98
C LYS A 191 63.58 6.97 -11.93
N GLU A 192 63.23 6.47 -13.11
CA GLU A 192 63.58 5.19 -13.75
C GLU A 192 64.15 4.02 -12.90
N LYS A 193 63.56 2.83 -13.10
CA LYS A 193 64.34 1.65 -13.52
C LYS A 193 63.49 0.54 -14.19
N LYS A 194 64.05 0.05 -15.31
CA LYS A 194 63.66 -1.12 -16.12
C LYS A 194 64.00 -2.47 -15.44
N SER A 195 63.18 -3.49 -15.72
CA SER A 195 63.59 -4.89 -16.00
C SER A 195 62.32 -5.64 -16.47
N GLN A 196 62.10 -5.97 -17.74
CA GLN A 196 62.63 -7.08 -18.56
C GLN A 196 62.48 -8.52 -17.98
N GLN A 197 61.82 -9.35 -18.82
CA GLN A 197 61.94 -10.80 -19.05
C GLN A 197 61.08 -11.82 -18.28
N GLY A 198 60.51 -12.75 -19.08
CA GLY A 198 60.09 -14.10 -18.69
C GLY A 198 58.69 -14.51 -19.18
N SER A 199 58.42 -14.67 -20.47
CA SER A 199 58.37 -15.97 -21.19
C SER A 199 57.82 -17.17 -20.40
N GLY A 200 56.72 -17.79 -20.86
CA GLY A 200 56.40 -19.18 -20.53
C GLY A 200 54.91 -19.55 -20.49
N GLN A 201 54.29 -19.76 -21.65
CA GLN A 201 53.21 -20.74 -21.82
C GLN A 201 53.79 -22.17 -21.66
N PRO A 202 53.04 -23.23 -21.29
CA PRO A 202 51.94 -23.72 -22.11
C PRO A 202 50.74 -24.40 -21.41
N LYS A 203 49.80 -24.75 -22.29
CA LYS A 203 48.54 -25.50 -22.20
C LYS A 203 48.68 -26.91 -21.59
N GLU A 204 47.63 -27.36 -20.90
CA GLU A 204 47.08 -28.74 -20.90
C GLU A 204 45.59 -28.61 -20.50
N SER A 205 44.57 -28.83 -21.32
CA SER A 205 44.05 -30.07 -21.93
C SER A 205 43.88 -31.24 -20.96
N GLY A 206 42.69 -31.34 -20.36
CA GLY A 206 42.25 -32.47 -19.54
C GLY A 206 40.79 -32.81 -19.81
N LYS A 207 40.53 -33.43 -20.96
CA LYS A 207 39.26 -34.05 -21.37
C LYS A 207 39.12 -35.36 -20.57
N LYS A 208 38.04 -35.55 -19.81
CA LYS A 208 37.59 -36.89 -19.39
C LYS A 208 36.10 -37.03 -19.69
N GLN A 209 35.85 -37.73 -20.79
CA GLN A 209 34.65 -38.52 -20.99
C GLN A 209 34.79 -39.77 -20.11
N GLU A 210 33.76 -40.07 -19.32
CA GLU A 210 33.49 -41.44 -18.91
C GLU A 210 32.00 -41.72 -19.09
N SER A 211 31.77 -42.90 -19.62
CA SER A 211 30.58 -43.41 -20.25
C SER A 211 29.89 -44.43 -19.34
N ALA A 212 28.56 -44.45 -19.45
CA ALA A 212 27.69 -45.63 -19.49
C ALA A 212 27.49 -46.52 -18.24
N GLN A 213 26.20 -46.81 -18.05
CA GLN A 213 25.51 -48.00 -17.50
C GLN A 213 24.58 -47.56 -16.34
N GLY A 214 23.26 -47.65 -16.43
CA GLY A 214 22.44 -48.63 -17.14
C GLY A 214 21.96 -49.68 -16.14
N THR A 215 20.83 -49.44 -15.47
CA THR A 215 20.05 -50.51 -14.87
C THR A 215 18.58 -50.12 -14.83
N ALA A 216 17.84 -50.66 -15.80
CA ALA A 216 16.40 -50.81 -15.73
C ALA A 216 16.07 -51.92 -14.73
N GLN A 217 15.09 -51.70 -13.87
CA GLN A 217 14.30 -52.79 -13.29
C GLN A 217 12.82 -52.45 -13.44
N GLN A 218 12.15 -53.39 -14.09
CA GLN A 218 10.75 -53.46 -14.45
C GLN A 218 10.17 -54.67 -13.69
N LYS A 219 8.86 -54.62 -13.41
CA LYS A 219 7.97 -55.66 -12.84
C LYS A 219 7.94 -55.71 -11.30
N ASP A 220 6.79 -55.76 -10.63
CA ASP A 220 5.55 -56.45 -10.98
C ASP A 220 4.27 -55.70 -10.50
N PRO A 221 3.10 -55.97 -11.13
CA PRO A 221 1.78 -55.56 -10.70
C PRO A 221 1.02 -56.68 -9.96
N GLY A 222 0.06 -56.34 -9.09
CA GLY A 222 -0.93 -57.34 -8.69
C GLY A 222 -1.82 -57.03 -7.48
N LYS A 223 -3.13 -56.98 -7.78
CA LYS A 223 -4.33 -57.25 -6.95
C LYS A 223 -4.87 -56.09 -6.07
N GLN A 224 -6.06 -55.56 -6.41
CA GLN A 224 -7.42 -56.05 -6.06
C GLN A 224 -7.66 -55.93 -4.53
N GLN A 225 -8.72 -55.36 -3.98
CA GLN A 225 -10.12 -55.21 -4.40
C GLN A 225 -10.86 -54.37 -3.33
N ALA A 226 -11.98 -53.73 -3.72
CA ALA A 226 -13.15 -53.34 -2.89
C ALA A 226 -12.92 -52.44 -1.65
N GLY A 227 -13.72 -51.43 -1.34
CA GLY A 227 -15.03 -50.98 -1.80
C GLY A 227 -15.53 -49.89 -0.83
N GLN A 228 -16.79 -49.51 -0.99
CA GLN A 228 -17.60 -48.67 -0.10
C GLN A 228 -17.46 -47.14 -0.24
N GLN A 229 -18.42 -46.63 -1.02
CA GLN A 229 -19.13 -45.39 -0.77
C GLN A 229 -19.54 -45.29 0.70
N GLU A 230 -19.26 -44.16 1.34
CA GLU A 230 -20.12 -43.62 2.39
C GLU A 230 -20.15 -42.09 2.31
N SER A 231 -21.35 -41.59 2.09
CA SER A 231 -21.77 -40.21 2.15
C SER A 231 -21.77 -39.72 3.59
N GLY A 232 -20.88 -38.79 3.93
CA GLY A 232 -20.85 -38.10 5.22
C GLY A 232 -21.37 -36.67 5.08
N ASN A 233 -22.65 -36.49 5.39
CA ASN A 233 -23.30 -35.19 5.57
C ASN A 233 -23.04 -34.72 7.00
N GLU A 234 -22.02 -33.91 7.25
CA GLU A 234 -21.74 -33.35 8.57
C GLU A 234 -22.30 -31.93 8.71
N LYS A 235 -23.44 -31.92 9.41
CA LYS A 235 -24.14 -30.81 10.01
C LYS A 235 -23.29 -30.28 11.18
N SER A 236 -22.73 -29.09 11.05
CA SER A 236 -22.01 -28.41 12.13
C SER A 236 -23.00 -27.65 13.02
N GLU A 237 -23.38 -28.29 14.12
CA GLU A 237 -23.98 -27.63 15.28
C GLU A 237 -22.82 -27.01 16.10
N GLY A 238 -22.66 -25.69 15.99
CA GLY A 238 -21.79 -24.90 16.85
C GLY A 238 -22.60 -24.29 17.98
N GLU A 239 -22.60 -24.96 19.13
CA GLU A 239 -23.07 -24.42 20.42
C GLU A 239 -22.16 -23.23 20.81
N SER A 240 -22.77 -22.04 20.87
CA SER A 240 -22.14 -20.84 21.42
C SER A 240 -22.54 -20.71 22.90
N GLU A 241 -21.60 -21.04 23.79
CA GLU A 241 -21.74 -20.81 25.22
C GLU A 241 -21.77 -19.30 25.52
N GLY A 242 -22.89 -18.86 26.10
CA GLY A 242 -23.11 -17.49 26.51
C GLY A 242 -22.22 -17.07 27.68
N GLY A 243 -21.24 -16.22 27.39
CA GLY A 243 -20.52 -15.42 28.37
C GLY A 243 -21.36 -14.22 28.82
N LYS A 244 -21.86 -14.27 30.05
CA LYS A 244 -22.47 -13.13 30.77
C LYS A 244 -21.48 -11.98 30.88
N GLN A 245 -21.69 -10.91 30.11
CA GLN A 245 -21.06 -9.62 30.36
C GLN A 245 -22.00 -8.74 31.20
N SER A 246 -21.46 -8.33 32.34
CA SER A 246 -21.96 -7.39 33.32
C SER A 246 -22.22 -6.03 32.69
N SER A 247 -23.49 -5.62 32.65
CA SER A 247 -23.92 -4.27 32.28
C SER A 247 -23.57 -3.28 33.39
N GLY A 248 -22.53 -2.48 33.14
CA GLY A 248 -22.36 -1.19 33.80
C GLY A 248 -23.50 -0.27 33.37
N LYS A 249 -24.32 0.15 34.32
CA LYS A 249 -25.36 1.17 34.15
C LYS A 249 -24.69 2.52 33.91
N GLU A 250 -24.49 2.89 32.65
CA GLU A 250 -24.47 4.30 32.28
C GLU A 250 -25.90 4.78 32.05
N SER A 251 -26.19 5.93 32.63
CA SER A 251 -27.48 6.59 32.67
C SER A 251 -27.86 7.14 31.29
N ASP A 252 -28.47 6.31 30.46
CA ASP A 252 -29.25 6.72 29.29
C ASP A 252 -30.51 7.50 29.73
N GLN A 253 -30.33 8.79 29.99
CA GLN A 253 -31.43 9.76 29.99
C GLN A 253 -31.67 10.27 28.55
N SER A 254 -32.08 9.38 27.65
CA SER A 254 -32.72 9.77 26.38
C SER A 254 -33.74 8.72 25.95
N SER A 255 -34.66 8.41 26.87
CA SER A 255 -35.87 7.64 26.56
C SER A 255 -37.06 8.59 26.45
N SER A 256 -37.06 9.45 25.43
CA SER A 256 -38.27 10.17 25.02
C SER A 256 -39.01 9.37 23.94
N LYS A 257 -40.16 8.83 24.34
CA LYS A 257 -41.38 8.65 23.53
C LYS A 257 -41.21 8.27 22.05
N LYS A 258 -41.62 7.03 21.76
CA LYS A 258 -42.11 6.51 20.48
C LYS A 258 -43.40 7.21 19.99
N GLY A 259 -43.46 8.53 20.08
CA GLY A 259 -44.44 9.33 19.33
C GLY A 259 -43.76 9.78 18.05
N GLY A 260 -44.28 9.38 16.89
CA GLY A 260 -43.81 9.85 15.58
C GLY A 260 -44.13 11.33 15.34
N GLY A 261 -43.82 12.18 16.31
CA GLY A 261 -43.91 13.63 16.17
C GLY A 261 -42.72 14.13 15.36
N LYS A 262 -43.02 14.94 14.35
CA LYS A 262 -42.04 15.65 13.53
C LYS A 262 -41.03 16.39 14.43
N PRO A 263 -39.72 16.33 14.12
CA PRO A 263 -38.74 17.13 14.84
C PRO A 263 -39.07 18.62 14.68
N SER A 264 -39.04 19.37 15.78
CA SER A 264 -39.22 20.82 15.73
C SER A 264 -38.00 21.48 15.08
N MET A 265 -38.15 22.71 14.56
CA MET A 265 -37.02 23.44 13.98
C MET A 265 -35.85 23.60 14.96
N LYS A 266 -36.17 23.77 16.24
CA LYS A 266 -35.19 23.83 17.34
C LYS A 266 -34.41 22.52 17.49
N ASP A 267 -35.06 21.37 17.28
CA ASP A 267 -34.40 20.06 17.33
C ASP A 267 -33.44 19.89 16.14
N LEU A 268 -33.80 20.39 14.96
CA LEU A 268 -32.94 20.37 13.78
C LEU A 268 -31.70 21.24 13.95
N VAL A 269 -31.86 22.47 14.47
CA VAL A 269 -30.73 23.36 14.82
C VAL A 269 -29.80 22.69 15.82
N GLN A 270 -30.36 22.12 16.91
CA GLN A 270 -29.55 21.45 17.93
C GLN A 270 -28.75 20.28 17.33
N ARG A 271 -29.38 19.46 16.48
CA ARG A 271 -28.69 18.35 15.79
C ARG A 271 -27.58 18.85 14.87
N GLN A 272 -27.79 19.93 14.12
CA GLN A 272 -26.73 20.51 13.29
C GLN A 272 -25.57 21.03 14.15
N GLY A 273 -25.88 21.67 15.29
CA GLY A 273 -24.86 22.12 16.24
C GLY A 273 -24.03 20.97 16.83
N GLU A 274 -24.67 19.84 17.15
CA GLU A 274 -23.97 18.62 17.58
C GLU A 274 -23.03 18.06 16.49
N ILE A 275 -23.44 18.14 15.22
CA ILE A 275 -22.61 17.74 14.08
C ILE A 275 -21.42 18.70 13.95
N SER A 276 -21.64 20.01 13.99
CA SER A 276 -20.57 21.04 13.99
C SER A 276 -19.54 20.80 15.10
N GLN A 277 -20.00 20.52 16.33
CA GLN A 277 -19.11 20.21 17.46
C GLN A 277 -18.31 18.91 17.25
N GLY A 278 -18.95 17.88 16.69
CA GLY A 278 -18.27 16.63 16.35
C GLY A 278 -17.18 16.82 15.30
N ILE A 279 -17.45 17.58 14.24
CA ILE A 279 -16.46 17.95 13.22
C ILE A 279 -15.30 18.71 13.85
N GLN A 280 -15.58 19.69 14.70
CA GLN A 280 -14.56 20.49 15.38
C GLN A 280 -13.68 19.65 16.30
N LYS A 281 -14.24 18.69 17.04
CA LYS A 281 -13.46 17.76 17.88
C LYS A 281 -12.54 16.90 17.03
N LEU A 282 -13.05 16.35 15.94
CA LEU A 282 -12.26 15.51 15.03
C LEU A 282 -11.14 16.30 14.35
N ALA A 283 -11.40 17.54 13.90
CA ALA A 283 -10.40 18.40 13.26
C ALA A 283 -9.21 18.76 14.17
N LYS A 284 -9.38 18.67 15.50
CA LYS A 284 -8.29 18.87 16.48
C LYS A 284 -7.35 17.66 16.61
N ASN A 285 -7.66 16.52 15.99
CA ASN A 285 -6.77 15.37 16.03
C ASN A 285 -5.47 15.66 15.23
N GLU A 286 -4.34 15.69 15.93
CA GLU A 286 -3.04 16.03 15.35
C GLU A 286 -2.56 15.00 14.33
N ASP A 287 -2.95 13.73 14.51
CA ASP A 287 -2.54 12.60 13.66
C ASP A 287 -3.23 12.58 12.28
N LEU A 288 -4.23 13.44 12.04
CA LEU A 288 -4.88 13.55 10.73
C LEU A 288 -4.00 14.27 9.70
N ALA A 289 -4.02 13.75 8.47
CA ALA A 289 -3.35 14.37 7.32
C ALA A 289 -3.90 15.78 7.03
N PRO A 290 -3.05 16.73 6.57
CA PRO A 290 -3.47 18.11 6.29
C PRO A 290 -4.66 18.23 5.33
N GLU A 291 -4.74 17.37 4.31
CA GLU A 291 -5.81 17.37 3.32
C GLU A 291 -7.15 16.93 3.92
N VAL A 292 -7.13 16.01 4.88
CA VAL A 292 -8.32 15.58 5.63
C VAL A 292 -8.79 16.71 6.54
N LYS A 293 -7.86 17.41 7.21
CA LYS A 293 -8.17 18.59 8.04
C LYS A 293 -8.80 19.70 7.20
N GLN A 294 -8.29 19.94 5.99
CA GLN A 294 -8.86 20.93 5.08
C GLN A 294 -10.33 20.63 4.74
N ASP A 295 -10.69 19.37 4.45
CA ASP A 295 -12.08 19.00 4.17
C ASP A 295 -12.96 19.09 5.42
N LEU A 296 -12.42 18.75 6.60
CA LEU A 296 -13.10 18.93 7.88
C LEU A 296 -13.39 20.40 8.18
N ASP A 297 -12.46 21.31 7.90
CA ASP A 297 -12.66 22.76 8.06
C ASP A 297 -13.75 23.27 7.11
N GLN A 298 -13.78 22.78 5.86
CA GLN A 298 -14.84 23.10 4.92
C GLN A 298 -16.20 22.53 5.35
N ALA A 299 -16.23 21.31 5.90
CA ALA A 299 -17.42 20.70 6.47
C ALA A 299 -17.93 21.50 7.68
N LEU A 300 -17.02 21.96 8.55
CA LEU A 300 -17.35 22.79 9.71
C LEU A 300 -17.97 24.13 9.26
N GLN A 301 -17.39 24.77 8.25
CA GLN A 301 -17.91 26.01 7.69
C GLN A 301 -19.31 25.83 7.08
N SER A 302 -19.54 24.77 6.30
CA SER A 302 -20.87 24.52 5.74
C SER A 302 -21.88 24.10 6.80
N SER A 303 -21.46 23.38 7.84
CA SER A 303 -22.31 22.99 8.97
C SER A 303 -22.79 24.23 9.74
N ALA A 304 -21.90 25.18 10.03
CA ALA A 304 -22.27 26.46 10.65
C ALA A 304 -23.23 27.29 9.77
N GLN A 305 -23.07 27.24 8.43
CA GLN A 305 -24.00 27.89 7.50
C GLN A 305 -25.37 27.20 7.49
N ALA A 306 -25.41 25.86 7.59
CA ALA A 306 -26.65 25.11 7.70
C ALA A 306 -27.39 25.48 9.00
N GLU A 307 -26.67 25.53 10.12
CA GLU A 307 -27.21 25.92 11.42
C GLU A 307 -27.84 27.33 11.39
N SER A 308 -27.12 28.31 10.84
CA SER A 308 -27.65 29.69 10.68
C SER A 308 -28.87 29.77 9.75
N ALA A 309 -28.92 28.95 8.70
CA ALA A 309 -30.08 28.89 7.80
C ALA A 309 -31.28 28.23 8.48
N LEU A 310 -31.05 27.21 9.32
CA LEU A 310 -32.08 26.59 10.15
C LEU A 310 -32.65 27.59 11.16
N ASP A 311 -31.79 28.34 11.86
CA ASP A 311 -32.22 29.39 12.81
C ASP A 311 -33.07 30.48 12.14
N SER A 312 -32.81 30.75 10.86
CA SER A 312 -33.53 31.73 10.05
C SER A 312 -34.79 31.16 9.38
N ASN A 313 -35.16 29.91 9.67
CA ASN A 313 -36.26 29.19 9.04
C ASN A 313 -36.17 29.08 7.50
N ASN A 314 -34.94 29.04 6.95
CA ASN A 314 -34.68 28.87 5.53
C ASN A 314 -34.27 27.42 5.22
N GLU A 315 -35.26 26.52 5.20
CA GLU A 315 -35.05 25.07 5.05
C GLU A 315 -34.31 24.69 3.76
N ARG A 316 -34.61 25.36 2.65
CA ARG A 316 -33.98 25.08 1.35
C ARG A 316 -32.48 25.39 1.37
N GLU A 317 -32.10 26.53 1.95
CA GLU A 317 -30.69 26.86 2.12
C GLU A 317 -30.02 25.91 3.11
N ALA A 318 -30.66 25.62 4.26
CA ALA A 318 -30.16 24.68 5.24
C ALA A 318 -29.86 23.31 4.63
N LYS A 319 -30.79 22.75 3.84
CA LYS A 319 -30.63 21.48 3.12
C LYS A 319 -29.48 21.51 2.12
N ALA A 320 -29.31 22.60 1.38
CA ALA A 320 -28.19 22.75 0.46
C ALA A 320 -26.83 22.80 1.19
N LYS A 321 -26.76 23.51 2.33
CA LYS A 321 -25.54 23.60 3.15
C LYS A 321 -25.23 22.28 3.86
N ALA A 322 -26.24 21.62 4.41
CA ALA A 322 -26.10 20.30 5.04
C ALA A 322 -25.64 19.23 4.03
N SER A 323 -26.17 19.27 2.81
CA SER A 323 -25.70 18.40 1.71
C SER A 323 -24.22 18.64 1.39
N LYS A 324 -23.76 19.90 1.43
CA LYS A 324 -22.35 20.24 1.25
C LYS A 324 -21.49 19.73 2.42
N THR A 325 -21.96 19.86 3.66
CA THR A 325 -21.30 19.28 4.85
C THR A 325 -21.10 17.78 4.68
N LYS A 326 -22.16 17.06 4.31
CA LYS A 326 -22.09 15.61 4.05
C LYS A 326 -21.05 15.27 2.98
N ALA A 327 -21.06 15.97 1.85
CA ALA A 327 -20.10 15.72 0.76
C ALA A 327 -18.65 15.92 1.24
N ASN A 328 -18.38 16.98 2.00
CA ASN A 328 -17.05 17.24 2.57
C ASN A 328 -16.63 16.17 3.60
N LEU A 329 -17.56 15.68 4.43
CA LEU A 329 -17.28 14.56 5.36
C LEU A 329 -16.96 13.26 4.63
N GLN A 330 -17.65 12.99 3.53
CA GLN A 330 -17.39 11.80 2.70
C GLN A 330 -16.03 11.90 2.01
N GLU A 331 -15.67 13.07 1.49
CA GLU A 331 -14.35 13.32 0.89
C GLU A 331 -13.23 13.21 1.94
N ALA A 332 -13.42 13.77 3.14
CA ALA A 332 -12.50 13.62 4.25
C ALA A 332 -12.28 12.14 4.62
N ALA A 333 -13.35 11.34 4.68
CA ALA A 333 -13.28 9.91 4.96
C ALA A 333 -12.56 9.13 3.86
N LYS A 334 -12.81 9.49 2.59
CA LYS A 334 -12.12 8.90 1.44
C LYS A 334 -10.62 9.19 1.49
N LYS A 335 -10.23 10.46 1.66
CA LYS A 335 -8.80 10.85 1.73
C LYS A 335 -8.09 10.24 2.93
N LEU A 336 -8.78 10.09 4.07
CA LEU A 336 -8.24 9.41 5.25
C LEU A 336 -7.86 7.96 4.91
N ARG A 337 -8.75 7.22 4.22
CA ARG A 337 -8.48 5.85 3.76
C ARG A 337 -7.36 5.80 2.72
N GLU A 338 -7.40 6.65 1.70
CA GLU A 338 -6.39 6.68 0.64
C GLU A 338 -4.99 6.95 1.22
N LYS A 339 -4.85 7.91 2.13
CA LYS A 339 -3.57 8.22 2.79
C LYS A 339 -3.10 7.12 3.71
N SER A 340 -4.03 6.49 4.42
CA SER A 340 -3.76 5.32 5.24
C SER A 340 -3.22 4.16 4.39
N GLU A 341 -3.89 3.84 3.28
CA GLU A 341 -3.51 2.76 2.37
C GLU A 341 -2.17 3.07 1.69
N GLU A 342 -1.94 4.31 1.23
CA GLU A 342 -0.67 4.76 0.65
C GLU A 342 0.50 4.57 1.62
N ALA A 343 0.34 4.98 2.88
CA ALA A 343 1.37 4.81 3.91
C ALA A 343 1.65 3.33 4.22
N ALA A 344 0.60 2.51 4.30
CA ALA A 344 0.73 1.07 4.51
C ALA A 344 1.44 0.38 3.33
N GLU A 345 1.08 0.72 2.09
CA GLU A 345 1.72 0.20 0.88
C GLU A 345 3.20 0.58 0.82
N GLN A 346 3.53 1.82 1.15
CA GLN A 346 4.92 2.29 1.21
C GLN A 346 5.72 1.54 2.28
N SER A 347 5.16 1.39 3.48
CA SER A 347 5.79 0.64 4.57
C SER A 347 6.03 -0.82 4.20
N LEU A 348 5.07 -1.47 3.55
CA LEU A 348 5.23 -2.84 3.07
C LEU A 348 6.28 -2.94 1.95
N ALA A 349 6.33 -1.96 1.04
CA ALA A 349 7.35 -1.91 -0.01
C ALA A 349 8.76 -1.77 0.57
N ASP A 350 8.95 -0.88 1.55
CA ASP A 350 10.24 -0.70 2.22
C ASP A 350 10.63 -1.93 3.05
N SER A 351 9.67 -2.57 3.72
CA SER A 351 9.91 -3.84 4.43
C SER A 351 10.34 -4.95 3.48
N GLN A 352 9.75 -5.02 2.27
CA GLN A 352 10.15 -5.96 1.24
C GLN A 352 11.59 -5.69 0.76
N LYS A 353 11.99 -4.42 0.61
CA LYS A 353 13.38 -4.05 0.27
C LYS A 353 14.36 -4.47 1.36
N ASP A 354 14.03 -4.23 2.63
CA ASP A 354 14.86 -4.67 3.75
C ASP A 354 14.97 -6.21 3.82
N LEU A 355 13.92 -6.95 3.46
CA LEU A 355 13.97 -8.41 3.33
C LEU A 355 14.84 -8.87 2.14
N ASN A 356 14.79 -8.17 1.01
CA ASN A 356 15.70 -8.42 -0.13
C ASN A 356 17.16 -8.18 0.29
N GLU A 357 17.44 -7.07 1.00
CA GLU A 357 18.77 -6.79 1.55
C GLU A 357 19.20 -7.84 2.58
N THR A 358 18.28 -8.29 3.45
CA THR A 358 18.52 -9.36 4.42
C THR A 358 18.99 -10.64 3.72
N SER A 359 18.27 -11.06 2.67
CA SER A 359 18.61 -12.24 1.87
C SER A 359 20.00 -12.09 1.24
N ALA A 360 20.29 -10.96 0.61
CA ALA A 360 21.58 -10.72 -0.03
C ALA A 360 22.75 -10.67 0.98
N GLN A 361 22.54 -10.09 2.16
CA GLN A 361 23.54 -10.07 3.23
C GLN A 361 23.79 -11.45 3.83
N LEU A 362 22.74 -12.26 4.01
CA LEU A 362 22.87 -13.65 4.45
C LEU A 362 23.65 -14.47 3.41
N GLU A 363 23.37 -14.25 2.13
CA GLU A 363 24.09 -14.91 1.04
C GLU A 363 25.59 -14.57 1.03
N ALA A 364 25.92 -13.30 1.32
CA ALA A 364 27.28 -12.81 1.48
C ALA A 364 27.97 -13.24 2.79
N GLY A 365 27.29 -14.01 3.65
CA GLY A 365 27.81 -14.46 4.96
C GLY A 365 27.85 -13.35 6.02
N LYS A 366 27.15 -12.23 5.82
CA LYS A 366 27.09 -11.07 6.72
C LYS A 366 25.91 -11.20 7.69
N ASN A 367 25.93 -12.29 8.46
CA ASN A 367 24.80 -12.75 9.27
C ASN A 367 24.28 -11.72 10.28
N GLU A 368 25.17 -10.94 10.90
CA GLU A 368 24.78 -9.91 11.88
C GLU A 368 24.03 -8.75 11.23
N LYS A 369 24.48 -8.30 10.05
CA LYS A 369 23.79 -7.25 9.29
C LYS A 369 22.43 -7.76 8.80
N ALA A 370 22.38 -9.00 8.30
CA ALA A 370 21.13 -9.63 7.88
C ALA A 370 20.12 -9.68 9.05
N ALA A 371 20.57 -10.07 10.24
CA ALA A 371 19.71 -10.09 11.43
C ALA A 371 19.20 -8.70 11.82
N GLN A 372 20.04 -7.67 11.67
CA GLN A 372 19.62 -6.29 11.89
C GLN A 372 18.56 -5.85 10.87
N LYS A 373 18.78 -6.11 9.59
CA LYS A 373 17.84 -5.75 8.51
C LYS A 373 16.50 -6.45 8.62
N LEU A 374 16.50 -7.73 8.99
CA LEU A 374 15.28 -8.47 9.28
C LEU A 374 14.48 -7.82 10.42
N LYS A 375 15.17 -7.38 11.48
CA LYS A 375 14.55 -6.68 12.60
C LYS A 375 14.00 -5.31 12.20
N GLU A 376 14.70 -4.57 11.34
CA GLU A 376 14.23 -3.30 10.77
C GLU A 376 12.93 -3.49 10.00
N ALA A 377 12.87 -4.48 9.09
CA ALA A 377 11.66 -4.81 8.32
C ALA A 377 10.46 -5.14 9.22
N MET A 378 10.64 -6.01 10.23
CA MET A 378 9.57 -6.36 11.17
C MET A 378 9.10 -5.15 11.99
N SER A 379 10.06 -4.37 12.52
CA SER A 379 9.74 -3.18 13.32
C SER A 379 9.01 -2.12 12.51
N GLN A 380 9.27 -2.01 11.21
CA GLN A 380 8.58 -1.07 10.34
C GLN A 380 7.10 -1.42 10.19
N ILE A 381 6.77 -2.69 9.94
CA ILE A 381 5.38 -3.15 9.84
C ILE A 381 4.64 -2.99 11.17
N GLU A 382 5.28 -3.29 12.31
CA GLU A 382 4.69 -3.07 13.63
C GLU A 382 4.41 -1.60 13.92
N LYS A 383 5.37 -0.72 13.58
CA LYS A 383 5.23 0.73 13.75
C LYS A 383 4.10 1.26 12.88
N GLU A 384 4.02 0.83 11.62
CA GLU A 384 2.97 1.21 10.71
C GLU A 384 1.61 0.70 11.19
N ALA A 385 1.50 -0.56 11.63
CA ALA A 385 0.28 -1.08 12.24
C ALA A 385 -0.19 -0.21 13.42
N ALA A 386 0.73 0.23 14.27
CA ALA A 386 0.43 1.11 15.38
C ALA A 386 0.01 2.53 14.93
N GLN A 387 0.62 3.06 13.87
CA GLN A 387 0.27 4.35 13.27
C GLN A 387 -1.12 4.30 12.60
N GLN A 388 -1.40 3.25 11.84
CA GLN A 388 -2.71 3.02 11.21
C GLN A 388 -3.82 2.87 12.25
N HIS A 389 -3.53 2.19 13.36
CA HIS A 389 -4.46 2.10 14.48
C HIS A 389 -4.76 3.49 15.06
N LYS A 390 -3.73 4.31 15.30
CA LYS A 390 -3.89 5.70 15.79
C LYS A 390 -4.67 6.59 14.82
N ALA A 391 -4.43 6.44 13.52
CA ALA A 391 -5.11 7.19 12.47
C ALA A 391 -6.58 6.77 12.26
N GLY A 392 -7.03 5.69 12.89
CA GLY A 392 -8.40 5.17 12.75
C GLY A 392 -8.60 4.15 11.65
N SER A 393 -7.56 3.80 10.89
CA SER A 393 -7.65 2.80 9.83
C SER A 393 -7.54 1.39 10.41
N GLN A 394 -8.60 0.95 11.08
CA GLN A 394 -8.59 -0.29 11.87
C GLN A 394 -8.32 -1.52 11.00
N LYS A 395 -8.98 -1.65 9.86
CA LYS A 395 -8.81 -2.80 8.97
C LYS A 395 -7.37 -2.91 8.45
N THR A 396 -6.74 -1.79 8.10
CA THR A 396 -5.35 -1.74 7.65
C THR A 396 -4.40 -2.08 8.80
N ALA A 397 -4.64 -1.51 9.99
CA ALA A 397 -3.87 -1.81 11.19
C ALA A 397 -3.92 -3.29 11.58
N GLU A 398 -5.11 -3.92 11.54
CA GLU A 398 -5.29 -5.34 11.82
C GLU A 398 -4.55 -6.22 10.81
N ASN A 399 -4.64 -5.90 9.51
CA ASN A 399 -3.91 -6.63 8.47
C ASN A 399 -2.39 -6.57 8.67
N LEU A 400 -1.87 -5.38 9.01
CA LEU A 400 -0.43 -5.19 9.27
C LEU A 400 0.00 -5.87 10.57
N ALA A 401 -0.83 -5.84 11.62
CA ALA A 401 -0.56 -6.54 12.88
C ALA A 401 -0.53 -8.06 12.70
N ASP A 402 -1.48 -8.62 11.93
CA ASP A 402 -1.51 -10.04 11.59
C ASP A 402 -0.26 -10.43 10.78
N LEU A 403 0.20 -9.56 9.86
CA LEU A 403 1.44 -9.77 9.12
C LEU A 403 2.66 -9.73 10.04
N ALA A 404 2.75 -8.75 10.94
CA ALA A 404 3.82 -8.68 11.93
C ALA A 404 3.86 -9.92 12.83
N GLU A 405 2.70 -10.44 13.26
CA GLU A 405 2.61 -11.68 14.04
C GLU A 405 3.15 -12.88 13.25
N LYS A 406 2.78 -13.01 11.96
CA LYS A 406 3.31 -14.06 11.09
C LYS A 406 4.81 -13.93 10.90
N MET A 407 5.31 -12.72 10.63
CA MET A 407 6.73 -12.46 10.48
C MET A 407 7.52 -12.82 11.73
N ASN A 408 7.06 -12.43 12.91
CA ASN A 408 7.72 -12.78 14.17
C ASN A 408 7.70 -14.30 14.43
N LYS A 409 6.64 -15.00 13.99
CA LYS A 409 6.51 -16.46 14.14
C LYS A 409 7.42 -17.22 13.18
N ASP A 410 7.52 -16.75 11.94
CA ASP A 410 8.19 -17.45 10.84
C ASP A 410 9.62 -16.94 10.59
N ALA A 411 10.02 -15.83 11.23
CA ALA A 411 11.37 -15.31 11.18
C ALA A 411 12.39 -16.36 11.64
N PRO A 412 13.52 -16.49 10.92
CA PRO A 412 14.59 -17.36 11.36
C PRO A 412 15.12 -16.90 12.71
N LYS A 413 15.38 -17.87 13.58
CA LYS A 413 15.90 -17.56 14.92
C LYS A 413 17.30 -16.98 14.81
N GLY A 414 17.67 -16.13 15.77
CA GLY A 414 19.02 -15.55 15.82
C GLY A 414 20.14 -16.60 15.82
N GLU A 415 19.89 -17.78 16.38
CA GLU A 415 20.82 -18.93 16.31
C GLU A 415 20.96 -19.49 14.89
N GLU A 416 19.86 -19.63 14.15
CA GLU A 416 19.86 -20.14 12.77
C GLU A 416 20.62 -19.19 11.84
N MET A 417 20.48 -17.89 12.08
CA MET A 417 21.22 -16.84 11.37
C MET A 417 22.71 -16.86 11.71
N LYS A 418 23.10 -17.26 12.93
CA LYS A 418 24.50 -17.20 13.40
C LYS A 418 25.29 -18.50 13.24
N ALA A 419 24.62 -19.65 13.15
CA ALA A 419 25.25 -20.96 13.32
C ALA A 419 26.32 -21.30 12.28
N GLY A 420 26.40 -20.59 11.15
CA GLY A 420 27.48 -20.69 10.16
C GLY A 420 27.53 -22.02 9.40
N ASP A 421 26.82 -23.06 9.86
CA ASP A 421 26.64 -24.30 9.15
C ASP A 421 25.63 -24.13 7.99
N GLN A 422 25.85 -24.89 6.92
CA GLN A 422 25.08 -24.79 5.68
C GLN A 422 23.58 -25.04 5.92
N LYS A 423 23.22 -25.97 6.80
CA LYS A 423 21.82 -26.34 7.05
C LYS A 423 21.06 -25.23 7.76
N SER A 424 21.68 -24.57 8.74
CA SER A 424 21.10 -23.41 9.42
C SER A 424 20.94 -22.23 8.47
N ARG A 425 21.90 -22.01 7.57
CA ARG A 425 21.82 -20.97 6.54
C ARG A 425 20.70 -21.24 5.53
N GLU A 426 20.60 -22.44 4.98
CA GLU A 426 19.49 -22.82 4.07
C GLU A 426 18.12 -22.64 4.74
N LYS A 427 18.02 -22.97 6.03
CA LYS A 427 16.80 -22.76 6.81
C LYS A 427 16.50 -21.27 6.99
N ALA A 428 17.51 -20.44 7.26
CA ALA A 428 17.35 -19.01 7.39
C ALA A 428 16.95 -18.35 6.06
N GLU A 429 17.57 -18.75 4.95
CA GLU A 429 17.22 -18.30 3.60
C GLU A 429 15.77 -18.66 3.24
N ALA A 430 15.33 -19.90 3.51
CA ALA A 430 13.95 -20.33 3.30
C ALA A 430 12.94 -19.56 4.19
N GLY A 431 13.32 -19.25 5.43
CA GLY A 431 12.52 -18.43 6.33
C GLY A 431 12.34 -17.01 5.78
N ILE A 432 13.41 -16.36 5.35
CA ILE A 432 13.38 -15.02 4.75
C ILE A 432 12.55 -15.02 3.47
N GLU A 433 12.68 -16.03 2.61
CA GLU A 433 11.89 -16.13 1.38
C GLU A 433 10.40 -16.24 1.68
N LYS A 434 10.02 -17.05 2.68
CA LYS A 434 8.63 -17.11 3.14
C LYS A 434 8.11 -15.75 3.61
N LEU A 435 8.91 -14.99 4.38
CA LEU A 435 8.51 -13.64 4.81
C LEU A 435 8.34 -12.69 3.63
N ARG A 436 9.20 -12.78 2.62
CA ARG A 436 9.09 -12.00 1.37
C ARG A 436 7.80 -12.31 0.63
N GLU A 437 7.41 -13.58 0.55
CA GLU A 437 6.14 -13.98 -0.05
C GLU A 437 4.92 -13.45 0.74
N GLU A 438 4.98 -13.45 2.07
CA GLU A 438 3.91 -12.94 2.93
C GLU A 438 3.73 -11.41 2.79
N VAL A 439 4.84 -10.66 2.80
CA VAL A 439 4.83 -9.20 2.59
C VAL A 439 4.36 -8.86 1.18
N ALA A 440 4.86 -9.56 0.15
CA ALA A 440 4.38 -9.38 -1.22
C ALA A 440 2.88 -9.70 -1.37
N THR A 441 2.38 -10.73 -0.70
CA THR A 441 0.95 -11.05 -0.67
C THR A 441 0.13 -9.96 0.01
N ALA A 442 0.63 -9.37 1.10
CA ALA A 442 -0.04 -8.27 1.76
C ALA A 442 -0.12 -7.01 0.88
N ARG A 443 0.95 -6.69 0.12
CA ARG A 443 0.99 -5.55 -0.83
C ARG A 443 0.00 -5.65 -1.97
N GLU A 444 -0.32 -6.88 -2.37
CA GLU A 444 -1.22 -7.16 -3.47
C GLU A 444 -2.67 -7.41 -3.04
N LYS A 445 -2.94 -7.36 -1.73
CA LYS A 445 -4.27 -7.65 -1.18
C LYS A 445 -5.30 -6.68 -1.74
N GLY A 446 -6.33 -7.21 -2.40
CA GLY A 446 -7.41 -6.41 -2.99
C GLY A 446 -7.13 -5.88 -4.40
N LYS A 447 -5.97 -6.18 -4.99
CA LYS A 447 -5.63 -5.84 -6.37
C LYS A 447 -5.90 -7.03 -7.29
N ASP A 448 -6.65 -6.81 -8.36
CA ASP A 448 -6.79 -7.79 -9.44
C ASP A 448 -5.50 -7.87 -10.29
N GLU A 449 -5.37 -8.93 -11.09
CA GLU A 449 -4.15 -9.17 -11.88
C GLU A 449 -3.81 -8.02 -12.83
N ARG A 450 -4.83 -7.37 -13.42
CA ARG A 450 -4.66 -6.23 -14.31
C ARG A 450 -4.14 -5.01 -13.56
N ALA A 451 -4.68 -4.72 -12.38
CA ALA A 451 -4.26 -3.64 -11.52
C ALA A 451 -2.81 -3.84 -11.07
N LYS A 452 -2.46 -5.06 -10.61
CA LYS A 452 -1.08 -5.43 -10.24
C LYS A 452 -0.10 -5.18 -11.40
N LEU A 453 -0.45 -5.66 -12.60
CA LEU A 453 0.43 -5.53 -13.76
C LEU A 453 0.52 -4.08 -14.27
N THR A 454 -0.58 -3.32 -14.20
CA THR A 454 -0.59 -1.89 -14.56
C THR A 454 0.31 -1.09 -13.64
N GLU A 455 0.19 -1.28 -12.32
CA GLU A 455 1.02 -0.61 -11.33
C GLU A 455 2.51 -0.96 -11.51
N ALA A 456 2.82 -2.23 -11.76
CA ALA A 456 4.20 -2.67 -12.01
C ALA A 456 4.79 -2.03 -13.29
N VAL A 457 4.01 -1.92 -14.36
CA VAL A 457 4.40 -1.24 -15.61
C VAL A 457 4.69 0.24 -15.36
N GLU A 458 3.80 0.95 -14.66
CA GLU A 458 3.97 2.37 -14.34
C GLU A 458 5.23 2.62 -13.49
N LYS A 459 5.49 1.79 -12.48
CA LYS A 459 6.71 1.86 -11.66
C LYS A 459 7.97 1.62 -12.48
N LEU A 460 7.99 0.59 -13.33
CA LEU A 460 9.13 0.30 -14.20
C LEU A 460 9.40 1.44 -15.19
N GLU A 461 8.36 2.08 -15.74
CA GLU A 461 8.51 3.24 -16.62
C GLU A 461 9.09 4.46 -15.90
N LYS A 462 8.59 4.76 -14.70
CA LYS A 462 9.08 5.87 -13.89
C LYS A 462 10.55 5.67 -13.55
N LEU A 463 10.90 4.53 -12.97
CA LEU A 463 12.28 4.20 -12.60
C LEU A 463 13.17 4.15 -13.85
N GLY A 464 12.69 3.62 -14.99
CA GLY A 464 13.45 3.59 -16.23
C GLY A 464 13.89 4.99 -16.70
N LYS A 465 13.02 6.01 -16.56
CA LYS A 465 13.35 7.40 -16.85
C LYS A 465 14.38 7.98 -15.86
N GLU A 466 14.26 7.65 -14.57
CA GLU A 466 15.19 8.08 -13.54
C GLU A 466 16.59 7.47 -13.76
N PHE A 467 16.67 6.17 -14.06
CA PHE A 467 17.92 5.50 -14.42
C PHE A 467 18.57 6.08 -15.68
N GLU A 468 17.78 6.39 -16.72
CA GLU A 468 18.29 7.08 -17.91
C GLU A 468 18.86 8.46 -17.59
N PHE A 469 18.24 9.19 -16.67
CA PHE A 469 18.70 10.49 -16.23
C PHE A 469 20.02 10.38 -15.45
N VAL A 470 20.12 9.46 -14.48
CA VAL A 470 21.35 9.22 -13.71
C VAL A 470 22.48 8.69 -14.59
N LYS A 471 22.17 7.84 -15.58
CA LYS A 471 23.15 7.40 -16.58
C LYS A 471 23.76 8.57 -17.37
N LYS A 472 22.93 9.53 -17.78
CA LYS A 472 23.38 10.73 -18.53
C LYS A 472 24.07 11.75 -17.62
N ASN A 473 23.75 11.74 -16.33
CA ASN A 473 24.28 12.67 -15.34
C ASN A 473 24.75 11.90 -14.08
N PRO A 474 25.93 11.23 -14.14
CA PRO A 474 26.38 10.34 -13.07
C PRO A 474 26.53 10.99 -11.70
N ASP A 475 26.75 12.32 -11.66
CA ASP A 475 26.90 13.11 -10.44
C ASP A 475 25.56 13.64 -9.90
N ALA A 476 24.45 13.43 -10.60
CA ALA A 476 23.14 13.93 -10.20
C ALA A 476 22.50 13.14 -9.06
N ALA A 477 23.02 11.94 -8.77
CA ALA A 477 22.58 11.09 -7.67
C ALA A 477 23.76 10.64 -6.81
N ARG A 478 23.60 10.70 -5.50
CA ARG A 478 24.57 10.19 -4.52
C ARG A 478 24.58 8.65 -4.52
N ALA A 479 25.62 8.06 -3.93
CA ALA A 479 25.74 6.61 -3.80
C ALA A 479 24.50 5.96 -3.16
N GLU A 480 24.02 6.52 -2.04
CA GLU A 480 22.82 6.04 -1.34
C GLU A 480 21.55 6.14 -2.19
N GLU A 481 21.40 7.23 -2.96
CA GLU A 481 20.26 7.41 -3.87
C GLU A 481 20.30 6.38 -5.00
N LYS A 482 21.48 6.12 -5.58
CA LYS A 482 21.64 5.07 -6.59
C LYS A 482 21.33 3.68 -6.03
N LYS A 483 21.76 3.40 -4.79
CA LYS A 483 21.44 2.14 -4.10
C LYS A 483 19.93 2.00 -3.87
N ALA A 484 19.27 3.06 -3.40
CA ALA A 484 17.82 3.08 -3.23
C ALA A 484 17.10 2.83 -4.57
N MET A 485 17.53 3.49 -5.65
CA MET A 485 16.99 3.26 -7.00
C MET A 485 17.17 1.80 -7.47
N MET A 486 18.31 1.16 -7.15
CA MET A 486 18.53 -0.26 -7.48
C MET A 486 17.56 -1.17 -6.71
N SER A 487 17.33 -0.88 -5.43
CA SER A 487 16.37 -1.62 -4.60
C SER A 487 14.94 -1.45 -5.12
N ASP A 488 14.57 -0.23 -5.50
CA ASP A 488 13.27 0.08 -6.12
C ASP A 488 13.09 -0.65 -7.46
N ALA A 489 14.13 -0.69 -8.29
CA ALA A 489 14.11 -1.40 -9.57
C ALA A 489 13.97 -2.91 -9.37
N GLU A 490 14.69 -3.50 -8.44
CA GLU A 490 14.58 -4.93 -8.11
C GLU A 490 13.15 -5.26 -7.66
N LEU A 491 12.59 -4.46 -6.75
CA LEU A 491 11.22 -4.63 -6.26
C LEU A 491 10.18 -4.51 -7.38
N ALA A 492 10.29 -3.49 -8.23
CA ALA A 492 9.36 -3.29 -9.35
C ALA A 492 9.44 -4.45 -10.36
N MET A 493 10.63 -5.01 -10.58
CA MET A 493 10.78 -6.20 -11.43
C MET A 493 10.20 -7.46 -10.77
N GLN A 494 10.30 -7.62 -9.45
CA GLN A 494 9.67 -8.71 -8.71
C GLN A 494 8.15 -8.65 -8.85
N ASP A 495 7.58 -7.47 -8.64
CA ASP A 495 6.14 -7.20 -8.79
C ASP A 495 5.67 -7.54 -10.21
N ALA A 496 6.41 -7.08 -11.23
CA ALA A 496 6.09 -7.39 -12.63
C ALA A 496 6.18 -8.89 -12.93
N ALA A 497 7.25 -9.57 -12.48
CA ALA A 497 7.44 -10.99 -12.72
C ALA A 497 6.36 -11.85 -12.05
N LYS A 498 5.93 -11.47 -10.85
CA LYS A 498 4.85 -12.13 -10.13
C LYS A 498 3.51 -11.90 -10.84
N ALA A 499 3.17 -10.66 -11.20
CA ALA A 499 1.95 -10.34 -11.93
C ALA A 499 1.87 -11.08 -13.29
N ILE A 500 2.98 -11.15 -14.05
CA ILE A 500 3.08 -11.94 -15.29
C ILE A 500 2.83 -13.44 -15.02
N SER A 501 3.37 -13.96 -13.93
CA SER A 501 3.27 -15.37 -13.56
C SER A 501 1.85 -15.78 -13.16
N GLU A 502 1.14 -14.90 -12.46
CA GLU A 502 -0.26 -15.09 -12.05
C GLU A 502 -1.19 -15.03 -13.27
N SER A 503 -1.04 -13.99 -14.10
CA SER A 503 -1.81 -13.81 -15.35
C SER A 503 -1.67 -14.95 -16.35
N SER A 504 -0.59 -15.73 -16.26
CA SER A 504 -0.34 -16.87 -17.17
C SER A 504 -1.00 -18.18 -16.70
N ARG A 505 -1.50 -18.26 -15.46
CA ARG A 505 -2.08 -19.50 -14.90
C ARG A 505 -3.51 -19.74 -15.41
N GLU A 506 -4.33 -18.69 -15.47
CA GLU A 506 -5.76 -18.83 -15.78
C GLU A 506 -6.04 -19.30 -17.22
N SER A 507 -5.19 -18.94 -18.19
CA SER A 507 -5.41 -19.34 -19.59
C SER A 507 -5.12 -20.82 -19.89
N SER A 508 -4.50 -21.57 -18.96
CA SER A 508 -4.01 -22.94 -19.24
C SER A 508 -4.89 -24.07 -18.70
N GLU A 509 -5.75 -23.82 -17.71
CA GLU A 509 -6.54 -24.89 -17.06
C GLU A 509 -7.95 -25.08 -17.64
N GLY A 510 -8.46 -24.15 -18.46
CA GLY A 510 -9.83 -24.20 -19.01
C GLY A 510 -9.98 -24.59 -20.47
N SER A 511 -8.88 -24.75 -21.23
CA SER A 511 -8.97 -25.13 -22.64
C SER A 511 -8.89 -26.64 -22.80
N GLU A 512 -10.04 -27.30 -22.99
CA GLU A 512 -10.07 -28.69 -23.44
C GLU A 512 -9.11 -28.88 -24.64
N PRO A 513 -8.37 -29.99 -24.71
CA PRO A 513 -7.47 -30.29 -25.81
C PRO A 513 -8.28 -30.66 -27.07
N GLY A 514 -8.92 -29.67 -27.67
CA GLY A 514 -9.92 -29.85 -28.70
C GLY A 514 -9.97 -28.68 -29.68
N THR A 515 -9.15 -28.78 -30.72
CA THR A 515 -9.48 -28.23 -32.05
C THR A 515 -9.73 -26.71 -32.17
N ALA A 516 -8.72 -25.88 -31.98
CA ALA A 516 -8.65 -24.61 -32.71
C ALA A 516 -7.21 -24.17 -32.91
N LYS A 517 -6.67 -24.44 -34.10
CA LYS A 517 -5.40 -23.90 -34.59
C LYS A 517 -5.58 -22.43 -34.97
N GLY A 518 -6.01 -21.61 -34.01
CA GLY A 518 -6.14 -20.16 -34.15
C GLY A 518 -4.76 -19.55 -34.13
N LYS A 519 -4.19 -19.28 -35.30
CA LYS A 519 -3.02 -18.41 -35.44
C LYS A 519 -3.40 -17.05 -34.85
N ASN A 520 -2.95 -16.75 -33.64
CA ASN A 520 -3.08 -15.42 -33.06
C ASN A 520 -2.29 -14.43 -33.94
N PRO A 521 -2.93 -13.48 -34.63
CA PRO A 521 -2.24 -12.52 -35.47
C PRO A 521 -1.89 -11.30 -34.61
N GLY A 522 -0.75 -11.35 -33.94
CA GLY A 522 -0.32 -10.24 -33.11
C GLY A 522 1.08 -10.40 -32.58
N GLY A 523 2.07 -9.90 -33.32
CA GLY A 523 3.39 -9.57 -32.78
C GLY A 523 4.44 -10.63 -33.02
N ASN A 524 5.31 -10.34 -33.97
CA ASN A 524 6.47 -11.12 -34.36
C ASN A 524 7.59 -11.05 -33.29
N VAL A 525 7.33 -11.48 -32.05
CA VAL A 525 8.40 -11.78 -31.08
C VAL A 525 8.87 -13.21 -31.37
N GLN A 526 9.45 -13.38 -32.54
CA GLN A 526 10.13 -14.60 -32.95
C GLN A 526 11.56 -14.57 -32.38
N ALA A 527 11.67 -14.39 -31.06
CA ALA A 527 12.93 -14.61 -30.36
C ALA A 527 13.02 -16.13 -30.07
N GLY A 528 13.92 -16.80 -30.78
CA GLY A 528 14.10 -18.24 -30.72
C GLY A 528 14.29 -18.76 -29.29
N GLY A 529 13.55 -19.83 -28.98
CA GLY A 529 13.63 -20.57 -27.71
C GLY A 529 12.37 -20.42 -26.87
N GLU A 530 11.59 -21.50 -26.77
CA GLU A 530 10.34 -21.67 -26.01
C GLU A 530 10.49 -21.29 -24.52
N THR A 531 10.54 -20.00 -24.22
CA THR A 531 10.45 -19.50 -22.86
C THR A 531 9.10 -18.84 -22.72
N SER A 532 8.21 -19.46 -21.94
CA SER A 532 6.95 -18.84 -21.55
C SER A 532 7.22 -17.47 -20.90
N PRO A 533 6.30 -16.50 -20.97
CA PRO A 533 6.46 -15.19 -20.33
C PRO A 533 6.96 -15.30 -18.88
N LYS A 534 6.43 -16.25 -18.12
CA LYS A 534 6.91 -16.60 -16.78
C LYS A 534 8.41 -16.94 -16.71
N LYS A 535 8.91 -17.83 -17.58
CA LYS A 535 10.34 -18.20 -17.61
C LYS A 535 11.21 -17.03 -18.04
N ALA A 536 10.75 -16.22 -19.00
CA ALA A 536 11.45 -15.03 -19.45
C ALA A 536 11.56 -13.98 -18.32
N ALA A 537 10.46 -13.72 -17.61
CA ALA A 537 10.44 -12.81 -16.46
C ALA A 537 11.38 -13.29 -15.35
N GLN A 538 11.34 -14.59 -15.01
CA GLN A 538 12.22 -15.18 -14.00
C GLN A 538 13.71 -15.05 -14.39
N LYS A 539 14.04 -15.25 -15.66
CA LYS A 539 15.43 -15.08 -16.16
C LYS A 539 15.91 -13.63 -16.01
N LEU A 540 15.07 -12.66 -16.38
CA LEU A 540 15.38 -11.23 -16.23
C LEU A 540 15.55 -10.85 -14.76
N MET A 541 14.70 -11.39 -13.89
CA MET A 541 14.79 -11.23 -12.44
C MET A 541 16.12 -11.74 -11.89
N THR A 542 16.55 -12.95 -12.26
CA THR A 542 17.83 -13.50 -11.81
C THR A 542 19.02 -12.65 -12.28
N GLN A 543 18.98 -12.13 -13.52
CA GLN A 543 20.03 -11.29 -14.06
C GLN A 543 20.17 -9.95 -13.31
N VAL A 544 19.05 -9.29 -12.99
CA VAL A 544 19.10 -8.02 -12.23
C VAL A 544 19.41 -8.26 -10.76
N GLY A 545 18.87 -9.33 -10.18
CA GLY A 545 19.15 -9.72 -8.80
C GLY A 545 20.63 -10.02 -8.55
N SER A 546 21.37 -10.58 -9.51
CA SER A 546 22.82 -10.79 -9.33
C SER A 546 23.60 -9.49 -9.25
N VAL A 547 23.25 -8.48 -10.08
CA VAL A 547 23.88 -7.15 -10.03
C VAL A 547 23.59 -6.46 -8.69
N TYR A 548 22.35 -6.55 -8.22
CA TYR A 548 21.98 -5.99 -6.92
C TYR A 548 22.78 -6.64 -5.78
N LYS A 549 22.87 -7.98 -5.78
CA LYS A 549 23.60 -8.75 -4.76
C LYS A 549 25.09 -8.43 -4.70
N GLU A 550 25.74 -8.21 -5.85
CA GLU A 550 27.16 -7.86 -5.91
C GLU A 550 27.45 -6.47 -5.30
N HIS A 551 26.48 -5.56 -5.33
CA HIS A 551 26.66 -4.15 -4.95
C HIS A 551 25.81 -3.70 -3.74
N VAL A 552 25.36 -4.61 -2.87
CA VAL A 552 24.57 -4.25 -1.67
C VAL A 552 25.29 -3.25 -0.74
N GLU A 553 26.62 -3.23 -0.74
CA GLU A 553 27.43 -2.33 0.11
C GLU A 553 28.26 -1.29 -0.67
N GLU A 554 28.32 -1.40 -1.99
CA GLU A 554 29.12 -0.51 -2.82
C GLU A 554 28.21 0.37 -3.67
N SER A 555 28.66 1.59 -3.99
CA SER A 555 27.92 2.43 -4.94
C SER A 555 27.90 1.73 -6.30
N PRO A 556 26.74 1.52 -6.93
CA PRO A 556 26.69 0.94 -8.26
C PRO A 556 27.42 1.85 -9.26
N ASP A 557 28.17 1.24 -10.16
CA ASP A 557 28.89 1.92 -11.23
C ASP A 557 28.00 2.12 -12.47
N ALA A 558 28.56 2.73 -13.52
CA ALA A 558 27.81 2.99 -14.76
C ALA A 558 27.38 1.71 -15.51
N LYS A 559 28.14 0.62 -15.39
CA LYS A 559 27.81 -0.67 -16.03
C LYS A 559 26.68 -1.37 -15.28
N ASP A 560 26.63 -1.23 -13.96
CA ASP A 560 25.56 -1.78 -13.14
C ASP A 560 24.23 -1.11 -13.53
N ILE A 561 24.24 0.22 -13.57
CA ILE A 561 23.11 1.05 -14.03
C ILE A 561 22.65 0.62 -15.44
N ASP A 562 23.59 0.38 -16.36
CA ASP A 562 23.28 -0.06 -17.72
C ASP A 562 22.65 -1.44 -17.77
N THR A 563 23.14 -2.37 -16.94
CA THR A 563 22.61 -3.73 -16.87
C THR A 563 21.20 -3.74 -16.30
N VAL A 564 20.96 -3.00 -15.22
CA VAL A 564 19.63 -2.88 -14.61
C VAL A 564 18.66 -2.19 -15.56
N LEU A 565 19.06 -1.08 -16.20
CA LEU A 565 18.23 -0.39 -17.18
C LEU A 565 17.85 -1.29 -18.37
N SER A 566 18.78 -2.12 -18.85
CA SER A 566 18.49 -3.09 -19.91
C SER A 566 17.49 -4.15 -19.44
N GLY A 567 17.67 -4.70 -18.23
CA GLY A 567 16.76 -5.68 -17.64
C GLY A 567 15.34 -5.14 -17.45
N MET A 568 15.22 -3.91 -16.92
CA MET A 568 13.95 -3.22 -16.74
C MET A 568 13.22 -2.98 -18.06
N ARG A 569 13.92 -2.56 -19.12
CA ARG A 569 13.30 -2.37 -20.44
C ARG A 569 12.74 -3.67 -21.01
N SER A 570 13.48 -4.77 -20.89
CA SER A 570 13.00 -6.10 -21.31
C SER A 570 11.81 -6.57 -20.47
N MET A 571 11.82 -6.32 -19.15
CA MET A 571 10.69 -6.65 -18.28
C MET A 571 9.45 -5.82 -18.64
N LEU A 572 9.64 -4.52 -18.91
CA LEU A 572 8.57 -3.61 -19.30
C LEU A 572 7.91 -4.03 -20.62
N GLU A 573 8.70 -4.42 -21.62
CA GLU A 573 8.19 -4.94 -22.90
C GLU A 573 7.35 -6.20 -22.69
N LEU A 574 7.86 -7.13 -21.88
CA LEU A 574 7.16 -8.37 -21.53
C LEU A 574 5.84 -8.08 -20.77
N ALA A 575 5.89 -7.23 -19.75
CA ALA A 575 4.74 -6.86 -18.94
C ALA A 575 3.65 -6.16 -19.76
N ARG A 576 4.03 -5.22 -20.65
CA ARG A 576 3.09 -4.58 -21.59
C ARG A 576 2.47 -5.60 -22.55
N GLY A 577 3.24 -6.59 -23.01
CA GLY A 577 2.73 -7.67 -23.83
C GLY A 577 1.61 -8.45 -23.14
N VAL A 578 1.82 -8.85 -21.89
CA VAL A 578 0.82 -9.57 -21.07
C VAL A 578 -0.37 -8.67 -20.74
N LEU A 579 -0.14 -7.41 -20.36
CA LEU A 579 -1.20 -6.46 -20.03
C LEU A 579 -2.14 -6.20 -21.23
N ASN A 580 -1.57 -6.07 -22.43
CA ASN A 580 -2.35 -5.95 -23.66
C ASN A 580 -3.16 -7.23 -23.96
N GLY A 581 -2.68 -8.40 -23.53
CA GLY A 581 -3.41 -9.66 -23.60
C GLY A 581 -4.64 -9.62 -22.68
N LEU A 582 -4.43 -9.32 -21.40
CA LEU A 582 -5.50 -9.18 -20.41
C LEU A 582 -6.55 -8.15 -20.84
N GLN A 583 -6.13 -6.97 -21.32
CA GLN A 583 -7.06 -5.94 -21.79
C GLN A 583 -7.93 -6.41 -22.96
N LYS A 584 -7.40 -7.25 -23.85
CA LYS A 584 -8.19 -7.84 -24.93
C LYS A 584 -9.19 -8.85 -24.41
N GLU A 585 -8.82 -9.69 -23.46
CA GLU A 585 -9.74 -10.66 -22.84
C GLU A 585 -10.89 -9.94 -22.13
N PHE A 586 -10.63 -8.86 -21.40
CA PHE A 586 -11.67 -8.03 -20.78
C PHE A 586 -12.56 -7.29 -21.79
N LEU A 587 -12.06 -6.99 -22.99
CA LEU A 587 -12.86 -6.38 -24.06
C LEU A 587 -13.66 -7.40 -24.88
N VAL A 588 -13.36 -8.70 -24.75
CA VAL A 588 -14.12 -9.77 -25.36
C VAL A 588 -15.17 -10.23 -24.36
N HIS A 589 -16.31 -9.54 -24.34
CA HIS A 589 -17.51 -10.04 -23.66
C HIS A 589 -18.02 -11.25 -24.43
N SER A 590 -17.82 -12.46 -23.89
CA SER A 590 -18.49 -13.65 -24.39
C SER A 590 -19.93 -13.58 -23.90
N PHE A 591 -20.84 -13.13 -24.76
CA PHE A 591 -22.26 -13.12 -24.43
C PHE A 591 -22.73 -14.55 -24.17
N ASP A 592 -23.34 -14.77 -23.00
CA ASP A 592 -24.13 -15.97 -22.82
C ASP A 592 -25.28 -15.94 -23.83
N PRO A 593 -25.68 -17.08 -24.43
CA PRO A 593 -26.75 -17.10 -25.41
C PRO A 593 -28.01 -16.38 -24.90
N GLU A 594 -28.31 -16.48 -23.60
CA GLU A 594 -29.47 -15.85 -22.96
C GLU A 594 -29.36 -14.33 -22.80
N GLU A 595 -28.14 -13.77 -22.79
CA GLU A 595 -27.90 -12.32 -22.76
C GLU A 595 -28.13 -11.67 -24.14
N VAL A 596 -28.06 -12.46 -25.21
CA VAL A 596 -28.36 -11.99 -26.57
C VAL A 596 -29.87 -12.18 -26.83
N PRO A 597 -30.62 -11.11 -27.14
CA PRO A 597 -32.04 -11.22 -27.48
C PRO A 597 -32.27 -12.30 -28.53
N GLU A 598 -33.26 -13.17 -28.31
CA GLU A 598 -33.54 -14.34 -29.17
C GLU A 598 -33.72 -13.96 -30.64
N ALA A 599 -34.43 -12.86 -30.90
CA ALA A 599 -34.60 -12.31 -32.24
C ALA A 599 -33.26 -12.01 -32.95
N TYR A 600 -32.26 -11.53 -32.20
CA TYR A 600 -30.93 -11.25 -32.76
C TYR A 600 -30.15 -12.54 -33.01
N ARG A 601 -30.32 -13.57 -32.16
CA ARG A 601 -29.73 -14.90 -32.38
C ARG A 601 -30.29 -15.56 -33.64
N GLU A 602 -31.61 -15.49 -33.85
CA GLU A 602 -32.27 -16.00 -35.04
C GLU A 602 -31.82 -15.26 -36.31
N ASP A 603 -31.81 -13.94 -36.29
CA ASP A 603 -31.37 -13.11 -37.44
C ASP A 603 -29.93 -13.42 -37.86
N VAL A 604 -29.02 -13.55 -36.88
CA VAL A 604 -27.62 -13.90 -37.15
C VAL A 604 -27.53 -15.33 -37.72
N SER A 605 -28.30 -16.27 -37.17
CA SER A 605 -28.32 -17.65 -37.67
C SER A 605 -28.85 -17.74 -39.11
N GLU A 606 -29.89 -16.99 -39.44
CA GLU A 606 -30.43 -16.90 -40.79
C GLU A 606 -29.44 -16.23 -41.75
N TYR A 607 -28.76 -15.17 -41.30
CA TYR A 607 -27.73 -14.51 -42.09
C TYR A 607 -26.60 -15.46 -42.48
N PHE A 608 -26.06 -16.22 -41.52
CA PHE A 608 -25.03 -17.23 -41.80
C PHE A 608 -25.55 -18.38 -42.66
N LYS A 609 -26.82 -18.79 -42.46
CA LYS A 609 -27.47 -19.79 -43.32
C LYS A 609 -27.57 -19.31 -44.77
N ARG A 610 -28.01 -18.07 -45.00
CA ARG A 610 -28.07 -17.44 -46.34
C ARG A 610 -26.68 -17.32 -46.97
N LEU A 611 -25.63 -17.02 -46.21
CA LEU A 611 -24.25 -17.01 -46.72
C LEU A 611 -23.75 -18.42 -47.10
N SER A 612 -24.08 -19.43 -46.30
CA SER A 612 -23.71 -20.82 -46.54
C SER A 612 -24.46 -21.44 -47.74
N GLU A 613 -25.68 -20.97 -48.01
CA GLU A 613 -26.51 -21.41 -49.12
C GLU A 613 -26.26 -20.57 -50.39
N GLY A 614 -25.99 -19.27 -50.24
CA GLY A 614 -25.71 -18.33 -51.33
C GLY A 614 -24.38 -18.58 -52.04
N SER A 615 -23.42 -19.22 -51.36
CA SER A 615 -22.16 -19.68 -51.97
C SER A 615 -22.30 -20.91 -52.88
N LYS A 616 -23.50 -21.52 -52.96
CA LYS A 616 -23.81 -22.65 -53.86
C LYS A 616 -24.51 -22.25 -55.16
N LYS A 617 -24.90 -20.99 -55.36
CA LYS A 617 -25.49 -20.54 -56.63
C LYS A 617 -24.40 -20.08 -57.60
N GLU A 618 -24.00 -21.04 -58.43
CA GLU A 618 -23.55 -20.90 -59.82
C GLU A 618 -22.45 -19.86 -60.10
N ARG A 619 -21.19 -20.33 -60.14
CA ARG A 619 -20.25 -19.78 -61.11
C ARG A 619 -20.72 -20.23 -62.49
N PRO A 620 -21.16 -19.33 -63.39
CA PRO A 620 -21.40 -19.70 -64.77
C PRO A 620 -20.07 -20.20 -65.37
N LYS A 621 -20.13 -21.36 -66.03
CA LYS A 621 -18.99 -22.00 -66.69
C LYS A 621 -18.44 -21.16 -67.84
#